data_AF-A0A9P5S8I6-F1
#
_entry.id   AF-A0A9P5S8I6-F1
#
_cell.length_a   1.000
_cell.length_b   1.000
_cell.length_c   1.000
_cell.angle_alpha   90.00
_cell.angle_beta   90.00
_cell.angle_gamma   90.00
#
_symmetry.space_group_name_H-M   'P 1'
#
loop_
_entity.id
_entity.type
_entity.pdbx_description
1 polymer ?
#
loop_
_entity_poly.entity_id
_entity_poly.type
_entity_poly.pdbx_seq_one_letter_code
_entity_poly.pdbx_strand_id
1 'polypeptide(L)'
;MADTPTPTTNDSLKEEIVGQKIEISSPDTELIHIINIDQDSTASPDLSEKNSHDAPEVNKNKKFKWGKKNKDTKAKEVQEPVAKVTYLQLYRFASTWDWICVALGTICSIANGIGQPLVALLMGDVITSLAKNFDDPIAAAKEVRVSVIKFTVVGAIAFVASYGQMCFWTLSAENQSKRIREKYLHAVLRQDISWHDVGKKSESLNSRLSADTQLIFDGLADKIGLTVMCFVTFIAGFVIAFTNGWRMSLVLMSTVPLMAVCGAFMAKYATQSSVEGQGSYAKAGGLAEQAIGSIRTVFAFNGQKRELQKFSVNLDAAYKEGVKKAWATGLGMGSFMLIMFLGYSLAFWYGSRQVYEGHMESGQVLTVLFGTIIGAFSLGHLAPGISAMGKAQAAAYTIFETIDRVPDIDSASPDGAKPANLT
;
A
#
# COMPACT_ATOMS: atom_id res chain seq x y z
N MET A 1 -61.03 -4.48 -42.43
CA MET A 1 -62.24 -4.48 -41.58
C MET A 1 -61.74 -4.57 -40.15
N ALA A 2 -61.38 -3.42 -39.57
CA ALA A 2 -62.17 -2.64 -38.59
C ALA A 2 -61.71 -3.08 -37.17
N ASP A 3 -61.25 -2.26 -36.22
CA ASP A 3 -61.20 -0.81 -36.01
C ASP A 3 -60.04 -0.45 -35.06
N THR A 4 -59.57 0.81 -35.11
CA THR A 4 -58.72 1.51 -34.10
C THR A 4 -59.61 2.51 -33.33
N PRO A 5 -59.38 2.93 -32.05
CA PRO A 5 -58.16 3.66 -31.63
C PRO A 5 -57.70 3.55 -30.13
N THR A 6 -56.52 4.14 -29.86
CA THR A 6 -55.85 4.52 -28.59
C THR A 6 -56.62 5.59 -27.75
N PRO A 7 -56.16 6.20 -26.61
CA PRO A 7 -55.04 5.99 -25.64
C PRO A 7 -55.44 6.10 -24.13
N THR A 8 -54.53 5.92 -23.15
CA THR A 8 -54.25 6.84 -21.99
C THR A 8 -53.36 6.20 -20.89
N THR A 9 -52.60 7.08 -20.26
CA THR A 9 -51.55 6.96 -19.23
C THR A 9 -52.04 6.85 -17.78
N ASN A 10 -51.11 6.39 -16.91
CA ASN A 10 -50.89 6.72 -15.49
C ASN A 10 -51.50 5.88 -14.35
N ASP A 11 -50.66 5.73 -13.32
CA ASP A 11 -50.93 5.42 -11.90
C ASP A 11 -51.05 3.96 -11.42
N SER A 12 -49.95 3.20 -11.47
CA SER A 12 -49.85 1.98 -10.63
C SER A 12 -48.44 1.49 -10.25
N LEU A 13 -47.40 2.33 -10.23
CA LEU A 13 -46.04 1.89 -9.84
C LEU A 13 -45.34 2.77 -8.79
N LYS A 14 -46.10 3.28 -7.81
CA LYS A 14 -45.52 3.87 -6.60
C LYS A 14 -46.36 3.51 -5.37
N GLU A 15 -46.19 2.29 -4.87
CA GLU A 15 -46.42 1.92 -3.46
C GLU A 15 -46.23 0.41 -3.30
N GLU A 16 -45.01 -0.09 -3.12
CA GLU A 16 -44.81 -1.42 -2.50
C GLU A 16 -43.34 -1.74 -2.14
N ILE A 17 -42.69 -1.02 -1.22
CA ILE A 17 -41.54 -1.60 -0.47
C ILE A 17 -41.44 -0.97 0.93
N VAL A 18 -42.27 -1.41 1.88
CA VAL A 18 -41.89 -1.46 3.31
C VAL A 18 -42.65 -2.61 3.99
N GLY A 19 -41.93 -3.63 4.44
CA GLY A 19 -42.40 -4.52 5.50
C GLY A 19 -42.31 -6.02 5.19
N GLN A 20 -41.19 -6.65 5.53
CA GLN A 20 -41.24 -8.05 5.94
C GLN A 20 -40.15 -8.35 6.96
N LYS A 21 -40.60 -8.64 8.18
CA LYS A 21 -39.85 -9.07 9.35
C LYS A 21 -39.84 -10.61 9.32
N ILE A 22 -38.65 -11.23 9.21
CA ILE A 22 -38.49 -12.68 9.38
C ILE A 22 -37.82 -12.90 10.72
N GLU A 23 -38.51 -13.64 11.57
CA GLU A 23 -38.14 -14.04 12.92
C GLU A 23 -37.53 -15.45 12.86
N ILE A 24 -36.31 -15.63 13.33
CA ILE A 24 -35.72 -16.94 13.62
C ILE A 24 -35.16 -16.90 15.03
N SER A 25 -35.70 -17.79 15.86
CA SER A 25 -35.46 -17.99 17.28
C SER A 25 -34.24 -18.88 17.56
N SER A 26 -33.36 -18.45 18.47
CA SER A 26 -32.87 -19.27 19.59
C SER A 26 -31.99 -18.48 20.58
N PRO A 27 -31.89 -18.95 21.84
CA PRO A 27 -31.80 -18.13 23.03
C PRO A 27 -30.36 -17.95 23.53
N ASP A 28 -30.07 -16.79 24.13
CA ASP A 28 -29.19 -16.60 25.31
C ASP A 28 -28.93 -15.10 25.50
N THR A 29 -29.91 -14.40 26.10
CA THR A 29 -29.74 -13.01 26.54
C THR A 29 -30.40 -12.81 27.90
N GLU A 30 -29.78 -13.33 28.96
CA GLU A 30 -29.97 -12.82 30.32
C GLU A 30 -28.60 -12.45 30.89
N LEU A 31 -28.25 -11.16 30.84
CA LEU A 31 -27.42 -10.44 31.83
C LEU A 31 -27.03 -9.01 31.40
N ILE A 32 -27.92 -8.23 30.78
CA ILE A 32 -27.76 -6.77 30.71
C ILE A 32 -29.13 -6.11 30.78
N HIS A 33 -29.58 -5.72 31.97
CA HIS A 33 -30.42 -4.53 32.20
C HIS A 33 -30.79 -4.40 33.69
N ILE A 34 -30.01 -3.61 34.43
CA ILE A 34 -30.51 -2.63 35.42
C ILE A 34 -29.48 -1.50 35.28
N ILE A 35 -29.81 -0.33 34.74
CA ILE A 35 -30.44 0.78 35.46
C ILE A 35 -31.04 1.71 34.40
N ASN A 36 -32.34 2.00 34.53
CA ASN A 36 -32.96 3.18 33.94
C ASN A 36 -33.85 3.78 35.03
N ILE A 37 -33.67 5.07 35.34
CA ILE A 37 -34.67 5.89 36.01
C ILE A 37 -34.68 7.24 35.27
N ASP A 38 -35.66 7.32 34.38
CA ASP A 38 -36.55 8.42 34.01
C ASP A 38 -36.05 9.87 33.89
N GLN A 39 -36.36 10.42 32.72
CA GLN A 39 -36.65 11.83 32.48
C GLN A 39 -38.02 12.19 33.04
N ASP A 40 -38.16 13.38 33.63
CA ASP A 40 -39.27 14.27 33.23
C ASP A 40 -39.00 15.76 33.53
N SER A 41 -39.66 16.60 32.73
CA SER A 41 -40.02 18.01 32.97
C SER A 41 -39.03 19.17 32.70
N THR A 42 -39.15 19.66 31.47
CA THR A 42 -39.29 21.06 30.98
C THR A 42 -39.12 22.31 31.88
N ALA A 43 -38.51 23.32 31.23
CA ALA A 43 -38.77 24.78 31.26
C ALA A 43 -37.86 25.71 32.09
N SER A 44 -37.28 26.70 31.39
CA SER A 44 -36.47 27.83 31.86
C SER A 44 -37.21 28.77 32.83
N PRO A 45 -36.50 29.60 33.61
CA PRO A 45 -36.33 30.98 33.15
C PRO A 45 -34.97 31.64 33.47
N ASP A 46 -34.71 32.68 32.68
CA ASP A 46 -33.66 33.68 32.77
C ASP A 46 -33.93 34.64 33.95
N LEU A 47 -32.92 34.97 34.77
CA LEU A 47 -32.96 36.11 35.69
C LEU A 47 -31.55 36.68 35.94
N SER A 48 -31.37 37.89 35.43
CA SER A 48 -30.40 38.89 35.88
C SER A 48 -30.66 39.29 37.35
N GLU A 49 -29.63 39.29 38.20
CA GLU A 49 -29.17 40.45 39.02
C GLU A 49 -28.10 40.07 40.07
N LYS A 50 -27.00 40.83 40.03
CA LYS A 50 -26.24 41.41 41.17
C LYS A 50 -26.44 40.78 42.58
N ASN A 51 -25.36 40.35 43.23
CA ASN A 51 -24.53 41.25 44.07
C ASN A 51 -23.34 40.55 44.77
N SER A 52 -22.25 41.33 44.84
CA SER A 52 -21.16 41.41 45.84
C SER A 52 -20.89 40.24 46.81
N HIS A 53 -19.63 39.80 46.88
CA HIS A 53 -18.76 40.05 48.03
C HIS A 53 -17.29 39.67 47.74
N ASP A 54 -16.41 40.63 48.00
CA ASP A 54 -15.00 40.55 48.42
C ASP A 54 -13.96 39.82 47.55
N ALA A 55 -13.27 40.61 46.73
CA ALA A 55 -11.95 40.31 46.19
C ALA A 55 -10.90 41.25 46.82
N PRO A 56 -9.81 40.76 47.43
CA PRO A 56 -8.64 41.58 47.66
C PRO A 56 -7.80 41.66 46.37
N GLU A 57 -7.54 42.89 45.92
CA GLU A 57 -6.62 43.21 44.85
C GLU A 57 -5.20 42.70 45.17
N VAL A 58 -4.65 41.85 44.30
CA VAL A 58 -3.22 41.52 44.31
C VAL A 58 -2.56 42.02 43.02
N ASN A 59 -1.97 43.20 43.19
CA ASN A 59 -0.87 43.85 42.47
C ASN A 59 -0.27 43.09 41.27
N LYS A 60 -0.59 43.57 40.06
CA LYS A 60 0.15 43.31 38.82
C LYS A 60 1.49 44.04 38.84
N ASN A 61 2.53 43.43 39.40
CA ASN A 61 3.92 43.59 38.93
C ASN A 61 4.88 42.74 39.75
N LYS A 62 5.18 41.54 39.26
CA LYS A 62 6.48 40.87 39.45
C LYS A 62 6.65 39.82 38.35
N LYS A 63 7.51 40.14 37.38
CA LYS A 63 7.99 39.22 36.35
C LYS A 63 8.72 38.05 37.03
N PHE A 64 8.04 36.91 37.16
CA PHE A 64 8.70 35.64 37.46
C PHE A 64 9.19 35.02 36.16
N LYS A 65 10.50 35.15 35.87
CA LYS A 65 11.16 34.45 34.75
C LYS A 65 11.32 32.99 35.15
N TRP A 66 10.52 32.10 34.57
CA TRP A 66 10.81 30.67 34.61
C TRP A 66 11.97 30.37 33.65
N GLY A 67 12.99 29.68 34.17
CA GLY A 67 14.18 29.27 33.45
C GLY A 67 13.84 28.44 32.22
N LYS A 68 14.72 28.52 31.22
CA LYS A 68 14.73 27.65 30.04
C LYS A 68 14.62 26.20 30.50
N LYS A 69 13.44 25.61 30.32
CA LYS A 69 13.26 24.16 30.39
C LYS A 69 14.08 23.60 29.23
N ASN A 70 15.17 22.90 29.56
CA ASN A 70 15.89 22.05 28.62
C ASN A 70 14.82 21.26 27.87
N LYS A 71 14.77 21.46 26.55
CA LYS A 71 14.21 20.43 25.68
C LYS A 71 15.13 19.24 25.92
N ASP A 72 14.69 18.31 26.75
CA ASP A 72 15.12 16.93 26.65
C ASP A 72 14.79 16.54 25.22
N THR A 73 15.79 16.72 24.36
CA THR A 73 15.92 16.07 23.09
C THR A 73 15.76 14.61 23.44
N LYS A 74 14.53 14.09 23.30
CA LYS A 74 14.32 12.66 23.13
C LYS A 74 15.34 12.30 22.07
N ALA A 75 16.38 11.59 22.49
CA ALA A 75 17.29 10.93 21.57
C ALA A 75 16.35 10.23 20.60
N LYS A 76 16.32 10.73 19.35
CA LYS A 76 15.97 9.84 18.26
C LYS A 76 16.96 8.71 18.49
N GLU A 77 16.47 7.55 18.92
CA GLU A 77 17.22 6.33 18.72
C GLU A 77 17.64 6.40 17.26
N VAL A 78 18.92 6.67 17.07
CA VAL A 78 19.55 6.54 15.78
C VAL A 78 19.41 5.06 15.55
N GLN A 79 18.37 4.66 14.81
CA GLN A 79 18.37 3.36 14.16
C GLN A 79 19.70 3.36 13.41
N GLU A 80 20.66 2.60 13.93
CA GLU A 80 21.90 2.32 13.21
C GLU A 80 21.50 1.97 11.77
N PRO A 81 22.22 2.48 10.75
CA PRO A 81 21.85 2.20 9.37
C PRO A 81 21.76 0.69 9.23
N VAL A 82 20.53 0.16 9.17
CA VAL A 82 20.29 -1.28 9.12
C VAL A 82 21.05 -1.73 7.90
N ALA A 83 22.17 -2.43 8.12
CA ALA A 83 23.03 -2.83 7.04
C ALA A 83 22.17 -3.66 6.10
N LYS A 84 22.19 -3.30 4.82
CA LYS A 84 21.33 -3.93 3.81
C LYS A 84 22.15 -4.92 3.05
N VAL A 85 21.59 -6.11 2.86
CA VAL A 85 22.17 -7.11 1.98
C VAL A 85 22.04 -6.63 0.53
N THR A 86 23.08 -6.83 -0.27
CA THR A 86 23.04 -6.51 -1.71
C THR A 86 21.98 -7.37 -2.40
N TYR A 87 21.27 -6.86 -3.41
CA TYR A 87 20.21 -7.63 -4.10
C TYR A 87 20.67 -9.01 -4.60
N LEU A 88 21.91 -9.12 -5.08
CA LEU A 88 22.48 -10.40 -5.51
C LEU A 88 22.79 -11.36 -4.35
N GLN A 89 23.15 -10.83 -3.18
CA GLN A 89 23.35 -11.64 -1.98
C GLN A 89 22.04 -12.23 -1.46
N LEU A 90 20.88 -11.62 -1.78
CA LEU A 90 19.56 -12.17 -1.48
C LEU A 90 19.35 -13.55 -2.15
N TYR A 91 19.96 -13.74 -3.33
CA TYR A 91 19.94 -14.98 -4.10
C TYR A 91 21.09 -15.94 -3.77
N ARG A 92 21.85 -15.74 -2.69
CA ARG A 92 23.01 -16.61 -2.34
C ARG A 92 22.63 -18.09 -2.16
N PHE A 93 21.38 -18.38 -1.80
CA PHE A 93 20.88 -19.74 -1.60
C PHE A 93 20.08 -20.29 -2.80
N ALA A 94 20.07 -19.57 -3.93
CA ALA A 94 19.46 -20.01 -5.17
C ALA A 94 20.25 -21.18 -5.79
N SER A 95 19.54 -22.24 -6.16
CA SER A 95 20.10 -23.34 -6.95
C SER A 95 20.11 -23.00 -8.44
N THR A 96 20.78 -23.82 -9.24
CA THR A 96 20.76 -23.70 -10.71
C THR A 96 19.34 -23.74 -11.28
N TRP A 97 18.44 -24.55 -10.71
CA TRP A 97 17.03 -24.56 -11.09
C TRP A 97 16.30 -23.25 -10.74
N ASP A 98 16.60 -22.66 -9.58
CA ASP A 98 15.98 -21.40 -9.16
C ASP A 98 16.41 -20.23 -10.04
N TRP A 99 17.66 -20.25 -10.54
CA TRP A 99 18.15 -19.30 -11.52
C TRP A 99 17.48 -19.45 -12.89
N ILE A 100 17.18 -20.68 -13.32
CA ILE A 100 16.40 -20.92 -14.54
C ILE A 100 14.99 -20.36 -14.37
N CYS A 101 14.34 -20.60 -13.23
CA CYS A 101 13.03 -20.03 -12.93
C CYS A 101 13.06 -18.49 -12.92
N VAL A 102 14.07 -17.86 -12.32
CA VAL A 102 14.23 -16.39 -12.34
C VAL A 102 14.43 -15.89 -13.78
N ALA A 103 15.28 -16.54 -14.57
CA ALA A 103 15.50 -16.16 -15.97
C ALA A 103 14.20 -16.25 -16.79
N LEU A 104 13.46 -17.36 -16.67
CA LEU A 104 12.19 -17.52 -17.38
C LEU A 104 11.11 -16.54 -16.88
N GLY A 105 11.05 -16.32 -15.57
CA GLY A 105 10.17 -15.33 -14.94
C GLY A 105 10.45 -13.91 -15.40
N THR A 106 11.72 -13.52 -15.58
CA THR A 106 12.08 -12.19 -16.11
C THR A 106 11.68 -12.03 -17.57
N ILE A 107 11.87 -13.04 -18.42
CA ILE A 107 11.42 -13.03 -19.83
C ILE A 107 9.89 -12.88 -19.88
N CYS A 108 9.15 -13.64 -19.07
CA CYS A 108 7.71 -13.52 -18.95
C CYS A 108 7.27 -12.14 -18.44
N SER A 109 7.95 -11.56 -17.44
CA SER A 109 7.71 -10.20 -16.94
C SER A 109 7.90 -9.14 -18.02
N ILE A 110 8.95 -9.28 -18.85
CA ILE A 110 9.21 -8.38 -19.98
C ILE A 110 8.08 -8.48 -21.02
N ALA A 111 7.70 -9.70 -21.40
CA ALA A 111 6.63 -9.93 -22.36
C ALA A 111 5.28 -9.37 -21.86
N ASN A 112 4.94 -9.61 -20.59
CA ASN A 112 3.74 -9.06 -19.97
C ASN A 112 3.78 -7.52 -19.91
N GLY A 113 4.94 -6.95 -19.59
CA GLY A 113 5.15 -5.50 -19.52
C GLY A 113 4.98 -4.79 -20.87
N ILE A 114 5.40 -5.41 -21.97
CA ILE A 114 5.22 -4.91 -23.35
C ILE A 114 3.76 -5.06 -23.82
N GLY A 115 3.04 -6.06 -23.32
CA GLY A 115 1.65 -6.32 -23.72
C GLY A 115 0.71 -5.14 -23.49
N GLN A 116 0.86 -4.42 -22.37
CA GLN A 116 0.00 -3.28 -22.02
C GLN A 116 0.10 -2.11 -23.02
N PRO A 117 1.30 -1.59 -23.37
CA PRO A 117 1.43 -0.57 -24.42
C PRO A 117 1.05 -1.05 -25.81
N LEU A 118 1.26 -2.35 -26.12
CA LEU A 118 0.93 -2.90 -27.43
C LEU A 118 -0.59 -2.95 -27.66
N VAL A 119 -1.38 -3.18 -26.60
CA VAL A 119 -2.84 -3.02 -26.62
C VAL A 119 -3.26 -1.59 -26.99
N ALA A 120 -2.56 -0.57 -26.47
CA ALA A 120 -2.84 0.82 -26.82
C ALA A 120 -2.59 1.12 -28.31
N LEU A 121 -1.52 0.55 -28.88
CA LEU A 121 -1.21 0.68 -30.32
C LEU A 121 -2.29 0.01 -31.18
N LEU A 122 -2.65 -1.23 -30.87
CA LEU A 122 -3.70 -1.94 -31.60
C LEU A 122 -5.05 -1.21 -31.51
N MET A 123 -5.35 -0.57 -30.38
CA MET A 123 -6.57 0.23 -30.23
C MET A 123 -6.54 1.45 -31.14
N GLY A 124 -5.38 2.11 -31.27
CA GLY A 124 -5.19 3.20 -32.23
C GLY A 124 -5.44 2.77 -33.66
N ASP A 125 -4.87 1.63 -34.08
CA ASP A 125 -5.07 1.08 -35.43
C ASP A 125 -6.56 0.85 -35.73
N VAL A 126 -7.31 0.28 -34.79
CA VAL A 126 -8.77 0.07 -34.92
C VAL A 126 -9.50 1.40 -35.15
N ILE A 127 -9.14 2.43 -34.39
CA ILE A 127 -9.80 3.74 -34.46
C ILE A 127 -9.47 4.45 -35.77
N THR A 128 -8.23 4.36 -36.23
CA THR A 128 -7.84 4.86 -37.55
C THR A 128 -8.61 4.16 -38.66
N SER A 129 -8.69 2.82 -38.63
CA SER A 129 -9.43 2.03 -39.63
C SER A 129 -10.91 2.38 -39.69
N LEU A 130 -11.54 2.59 -38.54
CA LEU A 130 -12.93 3.04 -38.45
C LEU A 130 -13.10 4.47 -38.96
N ALA A 131 -12.18 5.37 -38.62
CA ALA A 131 -12.24 6.76 -39.04
C ALA A 131 -12.05 6.94 -40.56
N LYS A 132 -11.19 6.13 -41.18
CA LYS A 132 -10.93 6.19 -42.63
C LYS A 132 -12.05 5.58 -43.47
N ASN A 133 -12.64 4.48 -43.01
CA ASN A 133 -13.66 3.73 -43.74
C ASN A 133 -15.08 4.02 -43.24
N PHE A 134 -15.34 5.26 -42.79
CA PHE A 134 -16.61 5.64 -42.18
C PHE A 134 -17.80 5.46 -43.15
N ASP A 135 -17.55 5.70 -44.44
CA ASP A 135 -18.56 5.60 -45.51
C ASP A 135 -18.72 4.16 -46.06
N ASP A 136 -17.76 3.27 -45.80
CA ASP A 136 -17.74 1.88 -46.31
C ASP A 136 -17.67 0.84 -45.18
N PRO A 137 -18.82 0.42 -44.62
CA PRO A 137 -18.88 -0.50 -43.49
C PRO A 137 -18.23 -1.87 -43.76
N ILE A 138 -18.23 -2.33 -45.01
CA ILE A 138 -17.67 -3.64 -45.41
C ILE A 138 -16.14 -3.60 -45.39
N ALA A 139 -15.54 -2.50 -45.86
CA ALA A 139 -14.09 -2.29 -45.82
C ALA A 139 -13.61 -2.12 -44.37
N ALA A 140 -14.33 -1.33 -43.57
CA ALA A 140 -14.08 -1.15 -42.15
C ALA A 140 -14.10 -2.50 -41.40
N ALA A 141 -15.12 -3.33 -41.64
CA ALA A 141 -15.26 -4.64 -40.99
C ALA A 141 -14.08 -5.58 -41.30
N LYS A 142 -13.52 -5.52 -42.51
CA LYS A 142 -12.37 -6.35 -42.91
C LYS A 142 -11.09 -5.93 -42.17
N GLU A 143 -10.81 -4.64 -42.07
CA GLU A 143 -9.64 -4.13 -41.34
C GLU A 143 -9.78 -4.37 -39.83
N VAL A 144 -10.96 -4.10 -39.27
CA VAL A 144 -11.24 -4.35 -37.84
C VAL A 144 -11.07 -5.83 -37.52
N ARG A 145 -11.52 -6.76 -38.38
CA ARG A 145 -11.33 -8.20 -38.17
C ARG A 145 -9.85 -8.58 -38.04
N VAL A 146 -8.96 -7.98 -38.83
CA VAL A 146 -7.51 -8.22 -38.71
C VAL A 146 -6.99 -7.71 -37.37
N SER A 147 -7.42 -6.52 -36.94
CA SER A 147 -7.05 -5.96 -35.64
C SER A 147 -7.58 -6.78 -34.46
N VAL A 148 -8.81 -7.31 -34.54
CA VAL A 148 -9.39 -8.21 -33.53
C VAL A 148 -8.56 -9.48 -33.40
N ILE A 149 -8.12 -10.08 -34.50
CA ILE A 149 -7.24 -11.27 -34.47
C ILE A 149 -5.92 -10.93 -33.77
N LYS A 150 -5.30 -9.79 -34.09
CA LYS A 150 -4.07 -9.33 -33.39
C LYS A 150 -4.32 -9.17 -31.89
N PHE A 151 -5.43 -8.57 -31.49
CA PHE A 151 -5.84 -8.44 -30.09
C PHE A 151 -5.96 -9.79 -29.38
N THR A 152 -6.61 -10.77 -30.02
CA THR A 152 -6.77 -12.12 -29.45
C THR A 152 -5.42 -12.80 -29.27
N VAL A 153 -4.51 -12.71 -30.26
CA VAL A 153 -3.17 -13.31 -30.18
C VAL A 153 -2.35 -12.66 -29.06
N VAL A 154 -2.37 -11.33 -28.97
CA VAL A 154 -1.65 -10.59 -27.91
C VAL A 154 -2.23 -10.90 -26.53
N GLY A 155 -3.55 -10.98 -26.41
CA GLY A 155 -4.22 -11.38 -25.18
C GLY A 155 -3.86 -12.80 -24.73
N ALA A 156 -3.80 -13.75 -25.66
CA ALA A 156 -3.38 -15.13 -25.37
C ALA A 156 -1.91 -15.18 -24.90
N ILE A 157 -1.02 -14.44 -25.57
CA ILE A 157 0.39 -14.34 -25.16
C ILE A 157 0.51 -13.68 -23.78
N ALA A 158 -0.21 -12.59 -23.54
CA ALA A 158 -0.21 -11.89 -22.25
C ALA A 158 -0.74 -12.76 -21.12
N PHE A 159 -1.76 -13.59 -21.37
CA PHE A 159 -2.29 -14.54 -20.40
C PHE A 159 -1.22 -15.57 -19.99
N VAL A 160 -0.57 -16.20 -20.98
CA VAL A 160 0.50 -17.18 -20.73
C VAL A 160 1.71 -16.53 -20.06
N ALA A 161 2.10 -15.33 -20.49
CA ALA A 161 3.21 -14.58 -19.93
C ALA A 161 2.94 -14.14 -18.48
N SER A 162 1.75 -13.64 -18.18
CA SER A 162 1.35 -13.23 -16.83
C SER A 162 1.30 -14.42 -15.87
N TYR A 163 0.72 -15.54 -16.32
CA TYR A 163 0.71 -16.78 -15.55
C TYR A 163 2.13 -17.32 -15.32
N GLY A 164 2.94 -17.41 -16.37
CA GLY A 164 4.34 -17.84 -16.29
C GLY A 164 5.16 -16.96 -15.37
N GLN A 165 5.02 -15.64 -15.48
CA GLN A 165 5.64 -14.67 -14.58
C GLN A 165 5.30 -15.01 -13.12
N MET A 166 4.01 -15.08 -12.76
CA MET A 166 3.60 -15.34 -11.38
C MET A 166 4.13 -16.69 -10.88
N CYS A 167 3.99 -17.75 -11.67
CA CYS A 167 4.41 -19.09 -11.29
C CYS A 167 5.93 -19.21 -11.09
N PHE A 168 6.75 -18.80 -12.06
CA PHE A 168 8.20 -18.99 -11.96
C PHE A 168 8.83 -18.16 -10.83
N TRP A 169 8.34 -16.94 -10.61
CA TRP A 169 8.77 -16.09 -9.52
C TRP A 169 8.38 -16.67 -8.15
N THR A 170 7.13 -17.07 -7.96
CA THR A 170 6.67 -17.66 -6.69
C THR A 170 7.35 -19.00 -6.40
N LEU A 171 7.54 -19.86 -7.40
CA LEU A 171 8.24 -21.15 -7.22
C LEU A 171 9.70 -20.96 -6.80
N SER A 172 10.42 -20.04 -7.44
CA SER A 172 11.81 -19.73 -7.07
C SER A 172 11.89 -19.15 -5.65
N ALA A 173 10.95 -18.29 -5.28
CA ALA A 173 10.88 -17.70 -3.95
C ALA A 173 10.57 -18.74 -2.87
N GLU A 174 9.65 -19.67 -3.11
CA GLU A 174 9.28 -20.73 -2.16
C GLU A 174 10.46 -21.67 -1.87
N ASN A 175 11.15 -22.11 -2.93
CA ASN A 175 12.33 -22.97 -2.81
C ASN A 175 13.45 -22.29 -2.00
N GLN A 176 13.71 -21.01 -2.27
CA GLN A 176 14.73 -20.25 -1.57
C GLN A 176 14.34 -19.98 -0.12
N SER A 177 13.09 -19.58 0.12
CA SER A 177 12.56 -19.34 1.48
C SER A 177 12.65 -20.60 2.34
N LYS A 178 12.30 -21.77 1.79
CA LYS A 178 12.45 -23.06 2.46
C LYS A 178 13.90 -23.33 2.89
N ARG A 179 14.87 -23.16 1.97
CA ARG A 179 16.30 -23.37 2.28
C ARG A 179 16.83 -22.36 3.28
N ILE A 180 16.40 -21.11 3.20
CA ILE A 180 16.78 -20.07 4.16
C ILE A 180 16.26 -20.43 5.55
N ARG A 181 15.00 -20.87 5.67
CA ARG A 181 14.40 -21.32 6.94
C ARG A 181 15.16 -22.50 7.54
N GLU A 182 15.49 -23.51 6.73
CA GLU A 182 16.26 -24.69 7.17
C GLU A 182 17.65 -24.30 7.68
N LYS A 183 18.40 -23.51 6.90
CA LYS A 183 19.75 -23.05 7.28
C LYS A 183 19.74 -22.12 8.48
N TYR A 184 18.76 -21.23 8.57
CA TYR A 184 18.61 -20.35 9.71
C TYR A 184 18.30 -21.14 10.98
N LEU A 185 17.37 -22.10 10.93
CA LEU A 185 17.07 -22.95 12.08
C LEU A 185 18.30 -23.77 12.50
N HIS A 186 19.02 -24.36 11.55
CA HIS A 186 20.26 -25.07 11.84
C HIS A 186 21.33 -24.16 12.47
N ALA A 187 21.49 -22.94 11.94
CA ALA A 187 22.44 -21.96 12.47
C ALA A 187 22.07 -21.51 13.89
N VAL A 188 20.79 -21.31 14.18
CA VAL A 188 20.29 -20.94 15.52
C VAL A 188 20.53 -22.08 16.53
N LEU A 189 20.30 -23.33 16.15
CA LEU A 189 20.55 -24.50 17.01
C LEU A 189 22.04 -24.77 17.26
N ARG A 190 22.92 -24.34 16.35
CA ARG A 190 24.38 -24.47 16.48
C ARG A 190 25.01 -23.40 17.39
N GLN A 191 24.31 -22.30 17.69
CA GLN A 191 24.88 -21.21 18.50
C GLN A 191 25.16 -21.64 19.95
N ASP A 192 26.17 -21.00 20.54
CA ASP A 192 26.56 -21.17 21.94
C ASP A 192 25.48 -20.66 22.93
N ILE A 193 25.48 -21.19 24.16
CA ILE A 193 24.50 -20.81 25.18
C ILE A 193 24.60 -19.31 25.53
N SER A 194 25.80 -18.73 25.49
CA SER A 194 26.00 -17.31 25.79
C SER A 194 25.27 -16.41 24.79
N TRP A 195 25.20 -16.78 23.52
CA TRP A 195 24.39 -16.07 22.52
C TRP A 195 22.89 -16.09 22.82
N HIS A 196 22.39 -17.21 23.35
CA HIS A 196 20.99 -17.33 23.80
C HIS A 196 20.73 -16.53 25.09
N ASP A 197 21.73 -16.44 25.97
CA ASP A 197 21.66 -15.71 27.25
C ASP A 197 21.77 -14.18 27.11
N VAL A 198 22.37 -13.66 26.02
CA VAL A 198 22.32 -12.22 25.70
C VAL A 198 20.92 -11.85 25.20
N GLY A 199 19.97 -11.87 26.13
CA GLY A 199 18.51 -11.89 25.97
C GLY A 199 17.85 -10.65 25.38
N LYS A 200 18.53 -9.84 24.57
CA LYS A 200 17.86 -8.86 23.70
C LYS A 200 17.55 -9.40 22.31
N LYS A 201 18.13 -10.54 21.90
CA LYS A 201 17.85 -11.19 20.61
C LYS A 201 16.94 -12.44 20.72
N SER A 202 16.89 -13.11 21.88
CA SER A 202 16.24 -14.42 22.07
C SER A 202 14.70 -14.42 22.00
N GLU A 203 14.02 -13.45 22.65
CA GLU A 203 12.55 -13.35 22.67
C GLU A 203 11.94 -13.10 21.26
N SER A 204 12.76 -12.67 20.31
CA SER A 204 12.34 -12.42 18.93
C SER A 204 12.65 -13.56 17.96
N LEU A 205 13.34 -14.64 18.35
CA LEU A 205 13.87 -15.62 17.37
C LEU A 205 12.79 -16.34 16.58
N ASN A 206 11.70 -16.76 17.24
CA ASN A 206 10.57 -17.39 16.56
C ASN A 206 9.82 -16.40 15.65
N SER A 207 9.65 -15.17 16.12
CA SER A 207 9.07 -14.08 15.33
C SER A 207 9.93 -13.76 14.10
N ARG A 208 11.26 -13.72 14.25
CA ARG A 208 12.21 -13.51 13.13
C ARG A 208 12.19 -14.70 12.17
N LEU A 209 12.20 -15.93 12.68
CA LEU A 209 12.09 -17.13 11.84
C LEU A 209 10.83 -17.11 10.98
N SER A 210 9.70 -16.63 11.49
CA SER A 210 8.44 -16.59 10.73
C SER A 210 8.28 -15.30 9.92
N ALA A 211 8.33 -14.14 10.57
CA ALA A 211 8.05 -12.83 9.98
C ALA A 211 9.18 -12.33 9.06
N ASP A 212 10.45 -12.39 9.47
CA ASP A 212 11.56 -11.90 8.63
C ASP A 212 11.73 -12.79 7.40
N THR A 213 11.54 -14.11 7.54
CA THR A 213 11.57 -15.02 6.37
C THR A 213 10.37 -14.81 5.44
N GLN A 214 9.20 -14.47 5.98
CA GLN A 214 8.04 -14.11 5.17
C GLN A 214 8.28 -12.80 4.42
N LEU A 215 8.90 -11.80 5.05
CA LEU A 215 9.28 -10.55 4.37
C LEU A 215 10.27 -10.78 3.23
N ILE A 216 11.21 -11.72 3.40
CA ILE A 216 12.12 -12.13 2.32
C ILE A 216 11.34 -12.81 1.19
N PHE A 217 10.42 -13.74 1.52
CA PHE A 217 9.57 -14.40 0.54
C PHE A 217 8.72 -13.41 -0.25
N ASP A 218 8.02 -12.51 0.43
CA ASP A 218 7.17 -11.49 -0.20
C ASP A 218 8.00 -10.57 -1.11
N GLY A 219 9.25 -10.26 -0.73
CA GLY A 219 10.17 -9.51 -1.58
C GLY A 219 10.65 -10.27 -2.81
N LEU A 220 10.91 -11.58 -2.68
CA LEU A 220 11.50 -12.41 -3.73
C LEU A 220 10.47 -12.98 -4.72
N ALA A 221 9.23 -13.16 -4.28
CA ALA A 221 8.14 -13.74 -5.05
C ALA A 221 7.64 -12.76 -6.13
N ASP A 222 6.49 -12.12 -5.94
CA ASP A 222 5.84 -11.36 -7.02
C ASP A 222 6.41 -9.95 -7.22
N LYS A 223 7.00 -9.35 -6.17
CA LYS A 223 7.37 -7.92 -6.18
C LYS A 223 8.48 -7.59 -7.16
N ILE A 224 9.53 -8.41 -7.27
CA ILE A 224 10.61 -8.17 -8.23
C ILE A 224 10.08 -8.30 -9.66
N GLY A 225 9.28 -9.33 -9.94
CA GLY A 225 8.64 -9.51 -11.24
C GLY A 225 7.74 -8.33 -11.61
N LEU A 226 6.95 -7.82 -10.66
CA LEU A 226 6.12 -6.63 -10.85
C LEU A 226 6.97 -5.37 -11.09
N THR A 227 8.08 -5.18 -10.36
CA THR A 227 8.99 -4.06 -10.57
C THR A 227 9.62 -4.10 -11.98
N VAL A 228 10.06 -5.28 -12.43
CA VAL A 228 10.59 -5.45 -13.80
C VAL A 228 9.50 -5.15 -14.83
N MET A 229 8.29 -5.71 -14.66
CA MET A 229 7.16 -5.48 -15.55
C MET A 229 6.83 -3.99 -15.66
N CYS A 230 6.64 -3.29 -14.55
CA CYS A 230 6.33 -1.86 -14.55
C CYS A 230 7.44 -1.00 -15.16
N PHE A 231 8.71 -1.38 -14.97
CA PHE A 231 9.84 -0.66 -15.57
C PHE A 231 9.87 -0.85 -17.10
N VAL A 232 9.60 -2.07 -17.57
CA VAL A 232 9.47 -2.37 -19.00
C VAL A 232 8.26 -1.67 -19.60
N THR A 233 7.11 -1.68 -18.94
CA THR A 233 5.91 -0.97 -19.38
C THR A 233 6.14 0.53 -19.47
N PHE A 234 6.86 1.12 -18.52
CA PHE A 234 7.27 2.52 -18.58
C PHE A 234 8.09 2.79 -19.86
N ILE A 235 9.18 2.05 -20.08
CA ILE A 235 10.03 2.25 -21.26
C ILE A 235 9.25 2.01 -22.56
N ALA A 236 8.53 0.89 -22.67
CA ALA A 236 7.78 0.54 -23.87
C ALA A 236 6.66 1.54 -24.18
N GLY A 237 5.95 2.03 -23.16
CA GLY A 237 4.90 3.05 -23.31
C GLY A 237 5.44 4.37 -23.86
N PHE A 238 6.58 4.85 -23.34
CA PHE A 238 7.23 6.06 -23.85
C PHE A 238 7.80 5.85 -25.25
N VAL A 239 8.45 4.71 -25.52
CA VAL A 239 8.97 4.41 -26.87
C VAL A 239 7.84 4.44 -27.90
N ILE A 240 6.72 3.76 -27.63
CA ILE A 240 5.55 3.74 -28.53
C ILE A 240 4.92 5.14 -28.70
N ALA A 241 4.90 5.95 -27.64
CA ALA A 241 4.43 7.33 -27.73
C ALA A 241 5.34 8.17 -28.65
N PHE A 242 6.65 8.15 -28.42
CA PHE A 242 7.61 8.91 -29.21
C PHE A 242 7.66 8.50 -30.69
N THR A 243 7.49 7.21 -31.00
CA THR A 243 7.50 6.73 -32.39
C THR A 243 6.26 7.15 -33.18
N ASN A 244 5.09 7.22 -32.54
CA ASN A 244 3.83 7.57 -33.22
C ASN A 244 3.61 9.09 -33.34
N GLY A 245 4.09 9.87 -32.36
CA GLY A 245 3.86 11.31 -32.36
C GLY A 245 4.73 12.03 -31.35
N TRP A 246 5.94 12.41 -31.75
CA TRP A 246 6.90 13.09 -30.86
C TRP A 246 6.39 14.45 -30.35
N ARG A 247 5.66 15.21 -31.17
CA ARG A 247 5.12 16.53 -30.79
C ARG A 247 4.10 16.44 -29.65
N MET A 248 3.13 15.54 -29.79
CA MET A 248 2.11 15.30 -28.75
C MET A 248 2.73 14.65 -27.51
N SER A 249 3.64 13.70 -27.69
CA SER A 249 4.34 13.03 -26.58
C SER A 249 5.11 14.01 -25.70
N LEU A 250 5.77 15.03 -26.27
CA LEU A 250 6.45 16.06 -25.49
C LEU A 250 5.49 16.88 -24.62
N VAL A 251 4.31 17.22 -25.13
CA VAL A 251 3.28 17.93 -24.37
C VAL A 251 2.79 17.07 -23.20
N LEU A 252 2.53 15.79 -23.44
CA LEU A 252 2.12 14.86 -22.38
C LEU A 252 3.26 14.57 -21.40
N MET A 253 4.52 14.55 -21.86
CA MET A 253 5.66 14.38 -20.97
C MET A 253 5.78 15.53 -19.97
N SER A 254 5.28 16.73 -20.29
CA SER A 254 5.23 17.84 -19.32
C SER A 254 4.26 17.60 -18.16
N THR A 255 3.24 16.75 -18.32
CA THR A 255 2.27 16.46 -17.24
C THR A 255 2.77 15.37 -16.28
N VAL A 256 3.69 14.51 -16.73
CA VAL A 256 4.23 13.40 -15.94
C VAL A 256 5.04 13.86 -14.71
N PRO A 257 5.98 14.84 -14.80
CA PRO A 257 6.66 15.40 -13.63
C PRO A 257 5.70 16.04 -12.64
N LEU A 258 4.66 16.72 -13.12
CA LEU A 258 3.65 17.32 -12.26
C LEU A 258 2.89 16.26 -11.45
N MET A 259 2.50 15.15 -12.12
CA MET A 259 1.91 13.99 -11.45
C MET A 259 2.88 13.34 -10.45
N ALA A 260 4.15 13.19 -10.83
CA ALA A 260 5.18 12.59 -9.99
C ALA A 260 5.45 13.41 -8.73
N VAL A 261 5.48 14.74 -8.83
CA VAL A 261 5.64 15.65 -7.68
C VAL A 261 4.45 15.50 -6.73
N CYS A 262 3.22 15.53 -7.22
CA CYS A 262 2.02 15.33 -6.39
C CYS A 262 2.01 13.94 -5.72
N GLY A 263 2.34 12.89 -6.47
CA GLY A 263 2.46 11.53 -5.95
C GLY A 263 3.54 11.40 -4.88
N ALA A 264 4.71 12.02 -5.08
CA ALA A 264 5.80 12.02 -4.10
C ALA A 264 5.44 12.77 -2.82
N PHE A 265 4.78 13.93 -2.93
CA PHE A 265 4.25 14.65 -1.77
C PHE A 265 3.23 13.79 -1.02
N MET A 266 2.29 13.16 -1.72
CA MET A 266 1.31 12.25 -1.13
C MET A 266 1.99 11.09 -0.39
N ALA A 267 2.95 10.40 -1.03
CA ALA A 267 3.66 9.27 -0.43
C ALA A 267 4.45 9.68 0.81
N LYS A 268 5.12 10.85 0.77
CA LYS A 268 5.87 11.39 1.92
C LYS A 268 4.95 11.72 3.09
N TYR A 269 3.86 12.44 2.85
CA TYR A 269 2.90 12.80 3.90
C TYR A 269 2.18 11.56 4.44
N ALA A 270 1.77 10.62 3.59
CA ALA A 270 1.13 9.38 4.01
C ALA A 270 2.05 8.56 4.94
N THR A 271 3.34 8.45 4.60
CA THR A 271 4.32 7.73 5.42
C THR A 271 4.57 8.44 6.74
N GLN A 272 4.81 9.75 6.72
CA GLN A 272 5.08 10.54 7.92
C GLN A 272 3.89 10.51 8.89
N SER A 273 2.67 10.76 8.40
CA SER A 273 1.47 10.73 9.23
C SER A 273 1.12 9.32 9.71
N SER A 274 1.52 8.26 9.00
CA SER A 274 1.36 6.90 9.51
C SER A 274 2.25 6.62 10.73
N VAL A 275 3.49 7.11 10.72
CA VAL A 275 4.42 6.97 11.86
C VAL A 275 3.93 7.78 13.06
N GLU A 276 3.53 9.03 12.84
CA GLU A 276 3.01 9.91 13.90
C GLU A 276 1.70 9.35 14.51
N GLY A 277 0.79 8.85 13.65
CA GLY A 277 -0.46 8.23 14.09
C GLY A 277 -0.23 6.96 14.91
N GLN A 278 0.65 6.07 14.47
CA GLN A 278 1.03 4.87 15.23
C GLN A 278 1.66 5.22 16.57
N GLY A 279 2.51 6.26 16.63
CA GLY A 279 3.12 6.73 17.87
C GLY A 279 2.11 7.26 18.89
N SER A 280 1.06 7.96 18.45
CA SER A 280 -0.02 8.41 19.33
C SER A 280 -0.90 7.26 19.81
N TYR A 281 -1.22 6.30 18.93
CA TYR A 281 -1.93 5.08 19.31
C TYR A 281 -1.15 4.22 20.30
N ALA A 282 0.17 4.07 20.12
CA ALA A 282 1.03 3.31 21.02
C ALA A 282 1.04 3.89 22.45
N LYS A 283 0.99 5.22 22.60
CA LYS A 283 0.88 5.87 23.92
C LYS A 283 -0.45 5.57 24.62
N ALA A 284 -1.55 5.64 23.87
CA ALA A 284 -2.88 5.30 24.41
C ALA A 284 -2.96 3.81 24.77
N GLY A 285 -2.42 2.94 23.90
CA GLY A 285 -2.30 1.50 24.13
C GLY A 285 -1.48 1.17 25.37
N GLY A 286 -0.29 1.77 25.52
CA GLY A 286 0.56 1.56 26.69
C GLY A 286 -0.08 2.04 28.01
N LEU A 287 -0.87 3.12 27.98
CA LEU A 287 -1.62 3.55 29.16
C LEU A 287 -2.74 2.56 29.52
N ALA A 288 -3.48 2.08 28.52
CA ALA A 288 -4.50 1.06 28.73
C ALA A 288 -3.89 -0.24 29.28
N GLU A 289 -2.74 -0.65 28.73
CA GLU A 289 -1.99 -1.82 29.18
C GLU A 289 -1.53 -1.69 30.64
N GLN A 290 -1.02 -0.51 31.05
CA GLN A 290 -0.67 -0.24 32.45
C GLN A 290 -1.90 -0.30 33.38
N ALA A 291 -3.02 0.29 32.97
CA ALA A 291 -4.24 0.32 33.78
C ALA A 291 -4.86 -1.08 33.93
N ILE A 292 -4.90 -1.86 32.86
CA ILE A 292 -5.42 -3.24 32.86
C ILE A 292 -4.46 -4.17 33.61
N GLY A 293 -3.15 -4.05 33.39
CA GLY A 293 -2.15 -4.85 34.09
C GLY A 293 -2.16 -4.65 35.61
N SER A 294 -2.51 -3.44 36.08
CA SER A 294 -2.63 -3.10 37.50
C SER A 294 -4.08 -2.90 37.96
N ILE A 295 -5.04 -3.65 37.39
CA ILE A 295 -6.48 -3.42 37.63
C ILE A 295 -6.87 -3.46 39.10
N ARG A 296 -6.26 -4.34 39.90
CA ARG A 296 -6.51 -4.45 41.35
C ARG A 296 -6.15 -3.15 42.08
N THR A 297 -5.03 -2.53 41.71
CA THR A 297 -4.58 -1.24 42.28
C THR A 297 -5.51 -0.11 41.86
N VAL A 298 -5.90 -0.05 40.58
CA VAL A 298 -6.83 0.97 40.09
C VAL A 298 -8.18 0.86 40.80
N PHE A 299 -8.67 -0.36 41.04
CA PHE A 299 -9.91 -0.61 41.77
C PHE A 299 -9.79 -0.25 43.26
N ALA A 300 -8.69 -0.65 43.92
CA ALA A 300 -8.44 -0.37 45.34
C ALA A 300 -8.39 1.13 45.66
N PHE A 301 -7.86 1.95 44.75
CA PHE A 301 -7.81 3.41 44.89
C PHE A 301 -9.00 4.14 44.24
N ASN A 302 -10.02 3.42 43.75
CA ASN A 302 -11.18 3.97 43.03
C ASN A 302 -10.77 4.91 41.86
N GLY A 303 -9.67 4.58 41.18
CA GLY A 303 -9.02 5.43 40.17
C GLY A 303 -9.56 5.28 38.74
N GLN A 304 -10.63 4.52 38.54
CA GLN A 304 -11.17 4.16 37.22
C GLN A 304 -11.49 5.38 36.35
N LYS A 305 -12.19 6.37 36.90
CA LYS A 305 -12.54 7.61 36.18
C LYS A 305 -11.30 8.40 35.77
N ARG A 306 -10.26 8.41 36.60
CA ARG A 306 -9.00 9.12 36.34
C ARG A 306 -8.23 8.48 35.18
N GLU A 307 -8.12 7.15 35.17
CA GLU A 307 -7.44 6.44 34.09
C GLU A 307 -8.24 6.49 32.79
N LEU A 308 -9.58 6.42 32.85
CA LEU A 308 -10.47 6.63 31.70
C LEU A 308 -10.26 8.02 31.07
N GLN A 309 -10.17 9.07 31.89
CA GLN A 309 -9.95 10.43 31.41
C GLN A 309 -8.56 10.60 30.77
N LYS A 310 -7.52 9.99 31.33
CA LYS A 310 -6.19 9.99 30.70
C LYS A 310 -6.20 9.23 29.37
N PHE A 311 -6.93 8.13 29.29
CA PHE A 311 -7.09 7.38 28.05
C PHE A 311 -7.82 8.21 26.99
N SER A 312 -8.94 8.85 27.36
CA SER A 312 -9.72 9.68 26.43
C SER A 312 -8.91 10.86 25.90
N VAL A 313 -8.13 11.56 26.73
CA VAL A 313 -7.27 12.67 26.27
C VAL A 313 -6.21 12.20 25.25
N ASN A 314 -5.58 11.05 25.47
CA ASN A 314 -4.60 10.51 24.54
C ASN A 314 -5.25 10.00 23.24
N LEU A 315 -6.45 9.43 23.34
CA LEU A 315 -7.21 8.96 22.19
C LEU A 315 -7.73 10.12 21.34
N ASP A 316 -8.14 11.22 21.98
CA ASP A 316 -8.59 12.44 21.32
C ASP A 316 -7.45 13.15 20.55
N ALA A 317 -6.23 13.10 21.08
CA ALA A 317 -5.03 13.53 20.36
C ALA A 317 -4.74 12.63 19.15
N ALA A 318 -4.84 11.30 19.30
CA ALA A 318 -4.69 10.36 18.19
C ALA A 318 -5.75 10.55 17.11
N TYR A 319 -7.00 10.84 17.51
CA TYR A 319 -8.11 11.13 16.62
C TYR A 319 -7.85 12.40 15.79
N LYS A 320 -7.39 13.49 16.42
CA LYS A 320 -7.05 14.74 15.71
C LYS A 320 -5.95 14.55 14.67
N GLU A 321 -4.91 13.79 14.99
CA GLU A 321 -3.87 13.42 14.02
C GLU A 321 -4.41 12.53 12.89
N GLY A 322 -5.31 11.60 13.22
CA GLY A 322 -6.01 10.76 12.25
C GLY A 322 -6.86 11.57 11.27
N VAL A 323 -7.62 12.56 11.76
CA VAL A 323 -8.43 13.47 10.92
C VAL A 323 -7.53 14.30 10.02
N LYS A 324 -6.44 14.86 10.56
CA LYS A 324 -5.47 15.62 9.76
C LYS A 324 -4.82 14.76 8.68
N LYS A 325 -4.48 13.50 9.00
CA LYS A 325 -4.00 12.51 8.04
C LYS A 325 -5.03 12.27 6.94
N ALA A 326 -6.29 12.03 7.30
CA ALA A 326 -7.37 11.76 6.35
C ALA A 326 -7.55 12.90 5.34
N TRP A 327 -7.57 14.15 5.81
CA TRP A 327 -7.61 15.33 4.96
C TRP A 327 -6.38 15.43 4.03
N ALA A 328 -5.17 15.21 4.56
CA ALA A 328 -3.95 15.26 3.76
C ALA A 328 -3.92 14.16 2.68
N THR A 329 -4.31 12.93 3.01
CA THR A 329 -4.37 11.82 2.04
C THR A 329 -5.49 12.00 1.02
N GLY A 330 -6.66 12.49 1.46
CA GLY A 330 -7.80 12.75 0.57
C GLY A 330 -7.51 13.86 -0.43
N LEU A 331 -6.95 14.99 0.04
CA LEU A 331 -6.53 16.09 -0.83
C LEU A 331 -5.39 15.68 -1.78
N GLY A 332 -4.46 14.84 -1.31
CA GLY A 332 -3.41 14.25 -2.15
C GLY A 332 -3.96 13.38 -3.28
N MET A 333 -4.86 12.45 -2.96
CA MET A 333 -5.48 11.57 -3.95
C MET A 333 -6.38 12.33 -4.93
N GLY A 334 -7.16 13.30 -4.43
CA GLY A 334 -8.02 14.16 -5.25
C GLY A 334 -7.23 15.04 -6.21
N SER A 335 -6.15 15.69 -5.73
CA SER A 335 -5.28 16.51 -6.58
C SER A 335 -4.56 15.68 -7.65
N PHE A 336 -4.12 14.46 -7.33
CA PHE A 336 -3.55 13.54 -8.32
C PHE A 336 -4.55 13.16 -9.43
N MET A 337 -5.78 12.79 -9.06
CA MET A 337 -6.86 12.49 -10.01
C MET A 337 -7.23 13.72 -10.86
N LEU A 338 -7.30 14.90 -10.26
CA LEU A 338 -7.59 16.15 -10.98
C LEU A 338 -6.53 16.44 -12.07
N ILE A 339 -5.24 16.33 -11.73
CA ILE A 339 -4.15 16.55 -12.69
C ILE A 339 -4.21 15.53 -13.83
N MET A 340 -4.55 14.28 -13.54
CA MET A 340 -4.74 13.26 -14.57
C MET A 340 -5.84 13.65 -15.57
N PHE A 341 -7.03 14.03 -15.09
CA PHE A 341 -8.13 14.44 -15.97
C PHE A 341 -7.84 15.74 -16.74
N LEU A 342 -7.14 16.71 -16.12
CA LEU A 342 -6.65 17.90 -16.82
C LEU A 342 -5.64 17.53 -17.92
N GLY A 343 -4.78 16.54 -17.65
CA GLY A 343 -3.87 15.97 -18.64
C GLY A 343 -4.61 15.33 -19.82
N TYR A 344 -5.71 14.62 -19.57
CA TYR A 344 -6.57 14.06 -20.63
C TYR A 344 -7.22 15.17 -21.46
N SER A 345 -7.77 16.19 -20.80
CA SER A 345 -8.38 17.34 -21.47
C SER A 345 -7.38 18.05 -22.38
N LEU A 346 -6.17 18.32 -21.88
CA LEU A 346 -5.08 18.91 -22.66
C LEU A 346 -4.67 18.02 -23.85
N ALA A 347 -4.61 16.70 -23.63
CA ALA A 347 -4.28 15.73 -24.67
C ALA A 347 -5.30 15.73 -25.80
N PHE A 348 -6.59 15.75 -25.49
CA PHE A 348 -7.66 15.79 -26.49
C PHE A 348 -7.72 17.14 -27.21
N TRP A 349 -7.54 18.25 -26.49
CA TRP A 349 -7.51 19.58 -27.10
C TRP A 349 -6.34 19.73 -28.08
N TYR A 350 -5.11 19.40 -27.66
CA TYR A 350 -3.94 19.48 -28.53
C TYR A 350 -3.97 18.41 -29.64
N GLY A 351 -4.42 17.19 -29.30
CA GLY A 351 -4.55 16.07 -30.24
C GLY A 351 -5.55 16.36 -31.36
N SER A 352 -6.73 16.92 -31.03
CA SER A 352 -7.73 17.30 -32.03
C SER A 352 -7.21 18.37 -32.99
N ARG A 353 -6.47 19.36 -32.50
CA ARG A 353 -5.81 20.36 -33.35
C ARG A 353 -4.78 19.73 -34.29
N GLN A 354 -3.99 18.77 -33.81
CA GLN A 354 -2.98 18.10 -34.63
C GLN A 354 -3.58 17.19 -35.72
N VAL A 355 -4.76 16.62 -35.46
CA VAL A 355 -5.56 15.90 -36.47
C VAL A 355 -6.13 16.86 -37.50
N TYR A 356 -6.65 18.02 -37.06
CA TYR A 356 -7.17 19.06 -37.97
C TYR A 356 -6.10 19.60 -38.91
N GLU A 357 -4.88 19.81 -38.41
CA GLU A 357 -3.72 20.25 -39.20
C GLU A 357 -3.13 19.14 -40.11
N GLY A 358 -3.68 17.91 -40.07
CA GLY A 358 -3.23 16.78 -40.90
C GLY A 358 -1.86 16.20 -40.51
N HIS A 359 -1.36 16.52 -39.32
CA HIS A 359 -0.05 16.08 -38.85
C HIS A 359 -0.07 14.69 -38.18
N MET A 360 -1.22 14.23 -37.70
CA MET A 360 -1.42 12.89 -37.12
C MET A 360 -2.81 12.36 -37.45
N GLU A 361 -2.92 11.03 -37.49
CA GLU A 361 -4.21 10.35 -37.59
C GLU A 361 -4.91 10.25 -36.22
N SER A 362 -6.24 10.13 -36.24
CA SER A 362 -7.07 10.05 -35.02
C SER A 362 -6.66 8.89 -34.10
N GLY A 363 -6.28 7.73 -34.65
CA GLY A 363 -5.80 6.59 -33.87
C GLY A 363 -4.41 6.77 -33.27
N GLN A 364 -3.52 7.55 -33.91
CA GLN A 364 -2.18 7.83 -33.39
C GLN A 364 -2.26 8.72 -32.14
N VAL A 365 -3.18 9.69 -32.12
CA VAL A 365 -3.46 10.53 -30.94
C VAL A 365 -3.78 9.66 -29.71
N LEU A 366 -4.67 8.68 -29.88
CA LEU A 366 -5.10 7.80 -28.79
C LEU A 366 -4.01 6.81 -28.39
N THR A 367 -3.21 6.32 -29.34
CA THR A 367 -2.05 5.48 -29.06
C THR A 367 -1.03 6.22 -28.19
N VAL A 368 -0.71 7.47 -28.56
CA VAL A 368 0.23 8.33 -27.81
C VAL A 368 -0.33 8.64 -26.42
N LEU A 369 -1.63 8.95 -26.33
CA LEU A 369 -2.31 9.22 -25.07
C LEU A 369 -2.24 8.03 -24.12
N PHE A 370 -2.80 6.88 -24.50
CA PHE A 370 -2.84 5.69 -23.66
C PHE A 370 -1.43 5.16 -23.37
N GLY A 371 -0.52 5.16 -24.35
CA GLY A 371 0.88 4.75 -24.15
C GLY A 371 1.60 5.60 -23.10
N THR A 372 1.45 6.93 -23.17
CA THR A 372 2.10 7.84 -22.20
C THR A 372 1.49 7.70 -20.80
N ILE A 373 0.17 7.57 -20.69
CA ILE A 373 -0.52 7.43 -19.40
C ILE A 373 -0.17 6.08 -18.75
N ILE A 374 -0.27 4.98 -19.50
CA ILE A 374 0.07 3.63 -19.01
C ILE A 374 1.52 3.62 -18.53
N GLY A 375 2.43 4.24 -19.28
CA GLY A 375 3.82 4.43 -18.86
C GLY A 375 3.93 5.21 -17.54
N ALA A 376 3.29 6.39 -17.45
CA ALA A 376 3.32 7.23 -16.26
C ALA A 376 2.72 6.54 -15.01
N PHE A 377 1.61 5.81 -15.17
CA PHE A 377 1.01 5.03 -14.09
C PHE A 377 1.90 3.88 -13.63
N SER A 378 2.57 3.21 -14.57
CA SER A 378 3.50 2.13 -14.24
C SER A 378 4.63 2.60 -13.34
N LEU A 379 5.10 3.84 -13.52
CA LEU A 379 6.08 4.46 -12.63
C LEU A 379 5.54 4.60 -11.18
N GLY A 380 4.25 4.91 -11.01
CA GLY A 380 3.60 4.95 -9.71
C GLY A 380 3.53 3.58 -9.03
N HIS A 381 3.27 2.52 -9.79
CA HIS A 381 3.25 1.14 -9.29
C HIS A 381 4.63 0.57 -8.95
N LEU A 382 5.73 1.18 -9.41
CA LEU A 382 7.09 0.78 -9.04
C LEU A 382 7.41 1.04 -7.56
N ALA A 383 6.89 2.12 -6.97
CA ALA A 383 7.29 2.56 -5.63
C ALA A 383 7.00 1.51 -4.53
N PRO A 384 5.81 0.87 -4.47
CA PRO A 384 5.57 -0.23 -3.54
C PRO A 384 6.49 -1.44 -3.76
N GLY A 385 6.80 -1.78 -5.01
CA GLY A 385 7.72 -2.89 -5.34
C GLY A 385 9.13 -2.65 -4.81
N ILE A 386 9.68 -1.47 -5.06
CA ILE A 386 11.00 -1.05 -4.54
C ILE A 386 11.00 -1.02 -3.01
N SER A 387 9.91 -0.54 -2.38
CA SER A 387 9.80 -0.52 -0.92
C SER A 387 9.79 -1.93 -0.33
N ALA A 388 9.06 -2.87 -0.92
CA ALA A 388 9.02 -4.26 -0.49
C ALA A 388 10.40 -4.92 -0.61
N MET A 389 11.10 -4.70 -1.71
CA MET A 389 12.48 -5.18 -1.89
C MET A 389 13.43 -4.61 -0.81
N GLY A 390 13.30 -3.33 -0.48
CA GLY A 390 14.11 -2.71 0.59
C GLY A 390 13.85 -3.31 1.98
N LYS A 391 12.60 -3.73 2.27
CA LYS A 391 12.26 -4.44 3.51
C LYS A 391 12.85 -5.86 3.52
N ALA A 392 12.77 -6.57 2.40
CA ALA A 392 13.36 -7.90 2.26
C ALA A 392 14.89 -7.88 2.45
N GLN A 393 15.59 -6.87 1.93
CA GLN A 393 17.05 -6.71 2.13
C GLN A 393 17.43 -6.48 3.60
N ALA A 394 16.62 -5.72 4.34
CA ALA A 394 16.86 -5.46 5.75
C ALA A 394 16.61 -6.72 6.60
N ALA A 395 15.52 -7.45 6.33
CA ALA A 395 15.20 -8.72 6.98
C ALA A 395 16.21 -9.84 6.65
N ALA A 396 16.77 -9.83 5.44
CA ALA A 396 17.82 -10.77 5.07
C ALA A 396 19.14 -10.52 5.77
N TYR A 397 19.49 -9.26 6.08
CA TYR A 397 20.76 -8.94 6.76
C TYR A 397 20.86 -9.63 8.11
N THR A 398 19.82 -9.46 8.91
CA THR A 398 19.68 -10.04 10.23
C THR A 398 19.73 -11.57 10.23
N ILE A 399 19.10 -12.19 9.23
CA ILE A 399 19.10 -13.65 9.05
C ILE A 399 20.48 -14.13 8.60
N PHE A 400 21.09 -13.46 7.61
CA PHE A 400 22.40 -13.86 7.08
C PHE A 400 23.53 -13.65 8.09
N GLU A 401 23.50 -12.59 8.90
CA GLU A 401 24.42 -12.39 10.01
C GLU A 401 24.38 -13.56 10.99
N THR A 402 23.18 -14.10 11.27
CA THR A 402 23.02 -15.25 12.17
C THR A 402 23.51 -16.55 11.51
N ILE A 403 23.30 -16.71 10.20
CA ILE A 403 23.74 -17.89 9.45
C ILE A 403 25.27 -17.94 9.30
N ASP A 404 25.90 -16.79 9.04
CA ASP A 404 27.35 -16.70 8.82
C ASP A 404 28.14 -16.61 10.14
N ARG A 405 27.48 -16.39 11.29
CA ARG A 405 28.13 -16.40 12.61
C ARG A 405 28.62 -17.80 12.96
N VAL A 406 29.94 -17.92 13.16
CA VAL A 406 30.58 -19.10 13.74
C VAL A 406 30.62 -18.93 15.27
N PRO A 407 30.06 -19.86 16.05
CA PRO A 407 30.09 -19.79 17.52
C PRO A 407 31.50 -20.08 18.06
N ASP A 408 31.86 -19.48 19.19
CA ASP A 408 33.15 -19.72 19.85
C ASP A 408 33.27 -21.16 20.37
N ILE A 409 32.15 -21.74 20.80
CA ILE A 409 32.00 -23.14 21.17
C ILE A 409 31.09 -23.80 20.13
N ASP A 410 31.71 -24.48 19.16
CA ASP A 410 30.98 -25.12 18.07
C ASP A 410 30.64 -26.58 18.38
N SER A 411 29.37 -26.83 18.65
CA SER A 411 28.83 -28.17 18.91
C SER A 411 28.82 -29.08 17.68
N ALA A 412 28.88 -28.52 16.47
CA ALA A 412 28.89 -29.27 15.21
C ALA A 412 30.32 -29.53 14.69
N SER A 413 31.36 -29.01 15.35
CA SER A 413 32.74 -29.27 14.95
C SER A 413 33.16 -30.70 15.29
N PRO A 414 33.77 -31.45 14.36
CA PRO A 414 34.36 -32.75 14.65
C PRO A 414 35.67 -32.64 15.46
N ASP A 415 36.19 -31.42 15.65
CA ASP A 415 37.46 -31.16 16.31
C ASP A 415 37.30 -31.28 17.83
N GLY A 416 37.55 -32.49 18.32
CA GLY A 416 37.56 -32.80 19.74
C GLY A 416 38.14 -34.18 19.98
N ALA A 417 38.93 -34.33 21.04
CA ALA A 417 39.42 -35.64 21.45
C ALA A 417 38.23 -36.52 21.89
N LYS A 418 38.02 -37.65 21.20
CA LYS A 418 37.01 -38.66 21.56
C LYS A 418 37.74 -39.84 22.21
N PRO A 419 37.94 -39.86 23.55
CA PRO A 419 38.63 -40.96 24.20
C PRO A 419 37.88 -42.26 23.99
N ALA A 420 38.58 -43.30 23.50
CA ALA A 420 38.00 -44.61 23.18
C ALA A 420 37.67 -45.44 24.43
N ASN A 421 38.25 -45.11 25.58
CA ASN A 421 38.00 -45.77 26.86
C ASN A 421 37.55 -44.72 27.89
N LEU A 422 36.28 -44.81 28.29
CA LEU A 422 35.78 -44.16 29.50
C LEU A 422 36.14 -45.08 30.66
N THR A 423 37.34 -44.89 31.24
CA THR A 423 37.75 -45.55 32.49
C THR A 423 37.11 -44.92 33.70
#